data_AF-S7Q5I7-F1
#
_entry.id   AF-S7Q5I7-F1
#
_cell.length_a   1.000
_cell.length_b   1.000
_cell.length_c   1.000
_cell.angle_alpha   90.00
_cell.angle_beta   90.00
_cell.angle_gamma   90.00
#
_symmetry.space_group_name_H-M   'P 1'
#
loop_
_entity.id
_entity.type
_entity.pdbx_description
1 polymer ?
#
loop_
_entity_poly.entity_id
_entity_poly.type
_entity_poly.pdbx_seq_one_letter_code
_entity_poly.pdbx_strand_id
1 'polypeptide(L)'
;MVQETSAHYTPPPLPETLNNWEDIEDRSLFRKPWEHFESCLAQHGYTLLGAPAYDDPRLFERIPKKPALNPFFPQDDEDFVHRPDWENVASLRMPQFFQQRANIYLGLDHVGRQVVLKAIQRDSSEHKVLRHLCSQALRKDPRNHTIPVTLIPVGDYVFVIQPYWGRCWDWPHPDSIPSRLKLVAQLLEGLAFMHHNLIGHGDIHRENILWNHSDWRRWGTDDDDGPPPGFLFHSTFDFRMAYIDFGCSTLFEPGQSHTIPSDSRPPSVFAAPEQTAEGDSYDVFAADVYNLGRVLQFELDEALGDEDPVARETVESLPEYLDLLNRMTQEDPTRRPSSAEANITVRAIVKNWELTKS
;
A
#
# COMPACT_ATOMS: atom_id res chain seq x y z
N MET A 1 -47.78 16.56 22.56
CA MET A 1 -46.90 17.74 22.49
C MET A 1 -45.52 17.24 22.15
N VAL A 2 -45.10 17.45 20.91
CA VAL A 2 -43.77 17.13 20.40
C VAL A 2 -42.90 18.35 20.66
N GLN A 3 -41.81 18.19 21.40
CA GLN A 3 -40.70 19.14 21.41
C GLN A 3 -39.46 18.37 20.98
N GLU A 4 -39.23 18.36 19.67
CA GLU A 4 -37.91 18.12 19.10
C GLU A 4 -37.07 19.37 19.36
N THR A 5 -36.17 19.28 20.33
CA THR A 5 -35.03 20.20 20.39
C THR A 5 -34.00 19.70 19.39
N SER A 6 -34.11 20.15 18.14
CA SER A 6 -33.00 20.16 17.19
C SER A 6 -31.96 21.14 17.75
N ALA A 7 -31.05 20.64 18.58
CA ALA A 7 -29.83 21.35 18.85
C ALA A 7 -29.10 21.45 17.51
N HIS A 8 -28.94 22.68 17.01
CA HIS A 8 -28.03 22.96 15.90
C HIS A 8 -26.63 22.47 16.30
N TYR A 9 -26.29 21.25 15.90
CA TYR A 9 -24.94 20.74 15.99
C TYR A 9 -24.08 21.68 15.14
N THR A 10 -23.36 22.57 15.82
CA THR A 10 -22.36 23.40 15.18
C THR A 10 -21.10 22.54 15.23
N PRO A 11 -20.64 21.99 14.08
CA PRO A 11 -19.42 21.20 14.09
C PRO A 11 -18.29 22.05 14.69
N PRO A 12 -17.38 21.46 15.48
CA PRO A 12 -16.23 22.19 15.99
C PRO A 12 -15.52 22.90 14.83
N PRO A 13 -14.94 24.10 15.05
CA PRO A 13 -14.19 24.77 14.01
C PRO A 13 -13.12 23.79 13.51
N LEU A 14 -13.14 23.53 12.20
CA LEU A 14 -12.10 22.75 11.56
C LEU A 14 -10.75 23.35 11.91
N PRO A 15 -9.72 22.53 12.14
CA PRO A 15 -8.37 23.07 12.20
C PRO A 15 -8.08 23.85 10.92
N GLU A 16 -7.50 25.05 11.06
CA GLU A 16 -7.28 25.97 9.93
C GLU A 16 -6.36 25.40 8.84
N THR A 17 -5.53 24.42 9.17
CA THR A 17 -4.58 23.77 8.26
C THR A 17 -4.52 22.26 8.47
N LEU A 18 -4.01 21.50 7.49
CA LEU A 18 -3.81 20.06 7.60
C LEU A 18 -2.79 19.68 8.68
N ASN A 19 -1.74 20.49 8.88
CA ASN A 19 -0.72 20.24 9.92
C ASN A 19 -1.36 20.10 11.30
N ASN A 20 -2.38 20.93 11.58
CA ASN A 20 -3.11 20.85 12.84
C ASN A 20 -3.90 19.54 13.01
N TRP A 21 -4.16 18.78 11.94
CA TRP A 21 -4.72 17.43 12.02
C TRP A 21 -3.62 16.45 12.38
N GLU A 22 -2.48 16.51 11.68
CA GLU A 22 -1.34 15.61 11.88
C GLU A 22 -0.77 15.69 13.29
N ASP A 23 -0.81 16.88 13.91
CA ASP A 23 -0.37 17.14 15.28
C ASP A 23 -1.34 16.61 16.36
N ILE A 24 -2.52 16.10 15.99
CA ILE A 24 -3.45 15.51 16.97
C ILE A 24 -2.88 14.16 17.42
N GLU A 25 -2.41 14.10 18.66
CA GLU A 25 -1.93 12.86 19.28
C GLU A 25 -3.05 12.10 20.04
N ASP A 26 -4.04 12.82 20.57
CA ASP A 26 -5.16 12.22 21.31
C ASP A 26 -6.10 11.49 20.35
N ARG A 27 -6.05 10.15 20.40
CA ARG A 27 -6.89 9.25 19.59
C ARG A 27 -8.38 9.54 19.69
N SER A 28 -8.86 10.03 20.83
CA SER A 28 -10.29 10.37 21.00
C SER A 28 -10.72 11.53 20.11
N LEU A 29 -9.77 12.30 19.57
CA LEU A 29 -9.98 13.46 18.72
C LEU A 29 -9.83 13.16 17.23
N PHE A 30 -9.33 11.97 16.84
CA PHE A 30 -9.02 11.66 15.43
C PHE A 30 -10.24 11.77 14.51
N ARG A 31 -11.44 11.49 15.02
CA ARG A 31 -12.68 11.58 14.24
C ARG A 31 -13.14 13.02 14.02
N LYS A 32 -12.83 13.94 14.94
CA LYS A 32 -13.44 15.30 14.95
C LYS A 32 -13.33 16.03 13.61
N PRO A 33 -12.17 16.02 12.92
CA PRO A 33 -12.08 16.71 11.64
C PRO A 33 -12.98 16.08 10.57
N TRP A 34 -13.15 14.76 10.59
CA TRP A 34 -13.98 14.01 9.64
C TRP A 34 -15.48 14.18 9.85
N GLU A 35 -15.95 14.44 11.08
CA GLU A 35 -17.37 14.71 11.36
C GLU A 35 -17.90 15.89 10.53
N HIS A 36 -17.05 16.90 10.30
CA HIS A 36 -17.39 18.04 9.46
C HIS A 36 -17.66 17.66 8.00
N PHE A 37 -16.96 16.65 7.48
CA PHE A 37 -17.04 16.24 6.08
C PHE A 37 -17.94 15.03 5.84
N GLU A 38 -18.52 14.45 6.90
CA GLU A 38 -19.32 13.21 6.83
C GLU A 38 -20.47 13.33 5.82
N SER A 39 -21.21 14.44 5.83
CA SER A 39 -22.30 14.67 4.86
C SER A 39 -21.80 14.79 3.41
N CYS A 40 -20.66 15.45 3.20
CA CYS A 40 -20.05 15.59 1.88
C CYS A 40 -19.58 14.23 1.35
N LEU A 41 -18.91 13.44 2.18
CA LEU A 41 -18.42 12.11 1.83
C LEU A 41 -19.58 11.13 1.57
N ALA A 42 -20.67 11.22 2.34
CA ALA A 42 -21.88 10.44 2.12
C ALA A 42 -22.53 10.75 0.76
N GLN A 43 -22.54 12.02 0.32
CA GLN A 43 -23.02 12.40 -1.02
C GLN A 43 -22.16 11.81 -2.16
N HIS A 44 -20.90 11.50 -1.87
CA HIS A 44 -20.00 10.81 -2.80
C HIS A 44 -20.03 9.28 -2.65
N GLY A 45 -20.95 8.74 -1.83
CA GLY A 45 -21.13 7.30 -1.65
C GLY A 45 -20.25 6.66 -0.58
N TYR A 46 -19.62 7.45 0.30
CA TYR A 46 -18.73 6.95 1.35
C TYR A 46 -19.35 7.08 2.74
N THR A 47 -19.30 5.99 3.52
CA THR A 47 -19.78 5.94 4.91
C THR A 47 -18.60 5.81 5.87
N LEU A 48 -18.38 6.78 6.75
CA LEU A 48 -17.24 6.79 7.66
C LEU A 48 -17.43 5.85 8.86
N LEU A 49 -16.33 5.29 9.37
CA LEU A 49 -16.32 4.54 10.62
C LEU A 49 -16.89 5.39 11.77
N GLY A 50 -17.82 4.80 12.52
CA GLY A 50 -18.54 5.46 13.62
C GLY A 50 -19.75 6.29 13.20
N ALA A 51 -20.01 6.47 11.89
CA ALA A 51 -21.31 6.97 11.43
C ALA A 51 -22.41 6.00 11.88
N PRO A 52 -23.62 6.45 12.28
CA PRO A 52 -24.70 5.54 12.67
C PRO A 52 -25.02 4.47 11.60
N ALA A 53 -24.84 4.82 10.32
CA ALA A 53 -25.00 3.88 9.22
C ALA A 53 -23.92 2.78 9.22
N TYR A 54 -22.67 3.10 9.54
CA TYR A 54 -21.53 2.17 9.53
C TYR A 54 -21.78 0.96 10.43
N ASP A 55 -22.48 1.15 11.55
CA ASP A 55 -22.72 0.08 12.50
C ASP A 55 -23.85 -0.89 12.09
N ASP A 56 -24.63 -0.60 11.03
CA ASP A 56 -25.68 -1.48 10.53
C ASP A 56 -25.08 -2.82 10.05
N PRO A 57 -25.40 -3.96 10.69
CA PRO A 57 -24.90 -5.28 10.26
C PRO A 57 -25.21 -5.61 8.80
N ARG A 58 -26.30 -5.07 8.26
CA ARG A 58 -26.73 -5.32 6.88
C ARG A 58 -25.83 -4.64 5.85
N LEU A 59 -24.96 -3.71 6.24
CA LEU A 59 -23.97 -3.14 5.32
C LEU A 59 -22.87 -4.15 4.99
N PHE A 60 -22.34 -4.85 6.00
CA PHE A 60 -21.27 -5.82 5.79
C PHE A 60 -21.77 -7.10 5.08
N GLU A 61 -23.05 -7.42 5.22
CA GLU A 61 -23.71 -8.48 4.43
C GLU A 61 -23.73 -8.19 2.92
N ARG A 62 -23.60 -6.92 2.51
CA ARG A 62 -23.60 -6.50 1.09
C ARG A 62 -22.24 -6.61 0.43
N ILE A 63 -21.17 -6.76 1.20
CA ILE A 63 -19.83 -6.86 0.64
C ILE A 63 -19.82 -8.02 -0.36
N PRO A 64 -19.44 -7.77 -1.62
CA PRO A 64 -19.40 -8.83 -2.60
C PRO A 64 -18.43 -9.93 -2.16
N LYS A 65 -18.86 -11.19 -2.23
CA LYS A 65 -18.02 -12.32 -1.78
C LYS A 65 -17.01 -12.79 -2.83
N LYS A 66 -17.20 -12.34 -4.07
CA LYS A 66 -16.37 -12.71 -5.21
C LYS A 66 -15.12 -11.82 -5.22
N PRO A 67 -13.90 -12.37 -5.16
CA PRO A 67 -12.70 -11.56 -5.38
C PRO A 67 -12.67 -11.04 -6.82
N ALA A 68 -12.18 -9.81 -7.00
CA ALA A 68 -12.09 -9.22 -8.33
C ALA A 68 -11.10 -9.95 -9.25
N LEU A 69 -11.45 -10.04 -10.54
CA LEU A 69 -10.53 -10.52 -11.57
C LEU A 69 -9.34 -9.58 -11.75
N ASN A 70 -9.58 -8.28 -11.61
CA ASN A 70 -8.54 -7.27 -11.52
C ASN A 70 -8.78 -6.46 -10.24
N PRO A 71 -8.04 -6.72 -9.15
CA PRO A 71 -8.27 -6.07 -7.86
C PRO A 71 -7.98 -4.56 -7.90
N PHE A 72 -7.25 -4.05 -8.91
CA PHE A 72 -7.07 -2.61 -9.10
C PHE A 72 -8.34 -1.92 -9.62
N PHE A 73 -9.22 -2.64 -10.32
CA PHE A 73 -10.46 -2.08 -10.88
C PHE A 73 -11.61 -3.07 -10.72
N PRO A 74 -12.03 -3.34 -9.47
CA PRO A 74 -13.12 -4.27 -9.22
C PRO A 74 -14.45 -3.72 -9.73
N GLN A 75 -15.32 -4.61 -10.18
CA GLN A 75 -16.73 -4.28 -10.42
C GLN A 75 -17.50 -4.16 -9.09
N ASP A 76 -18.71 -3.61 -9.13
CA ASP A 76 -19.54 -3.46 -7.92
C ASP A 76 -19.98 -4.80 -7.30
N ASP A 77 -19.96 -5.89 -8.06
CA ASP A 77 -20.20 -7.27 -7.59
C ASP A 77 -18.90 -8.01 -7.20
N GLU A 78 -17.79 -7.29 -7.05
CA GLU A 78 -16.48 -7.84 -6.70
C GLU A 78 -15.84 -7.11 -5.48
N ASP A 79 -15.14 -7.85 -4.64
CA ASP A 79 -14.35 -7.31 -3.53
C ASP A 79 -12.96 -6.85 -4.00
N PHE A 80 -12.41 -5.86 -3.31
CA PHE A 80 -11.04 -5.37 -3.50
C PHE A 80 -10.00 -6.45 -3.18
N VAL A 81 -10.30 -7.31 -2.22
CA VAL A 81 -9.36 -8.28 -1.65
C VAL A 81 -9.92 -9.70 -1.68
N HIS A 82 -9.02 -10.67 -1.74
CA HIS A 82 -9.34 -12.06 -1.45
C HIS A 82 -9.59 -12.24 0.06
N ARG A 83 -10.72 -12.87 0.40
CA ARG A 83 -11.11 -13.21 1.78
C ARG A 83 -11.41 -14.71 1.87
N PRO A 84 -10.53 -15.52 2.46
CA PRO A 84 -10.74 -16.94 2.60
C PRO A 84 -11.78 -17.27 3.69
N ASP A 85 -12.01 -16.34 4.63
CA ASP A 85 -12.92 -16.50 5.75
C ASP A 85 -13.85 -15.28 5.87
N TRP A 86 -15.16 -15.54 5.84
CA TRP A 86 -16.24 -14.55 5.95
C TRP A 86 -16.97 -14.62 7.29
N GLU A 87 -16.60 -15.55 8.18
CA GLU A 87 -17.28 -15.77 9.45
C GLU A 87 -16.93 -14.69 10.49
N ASN A 88 -15.76 -14.06 10.36
CA ASN A 88 -15.35 -12.97 11.23
C ASN A 88 -15.83 -11.59 10.74
N VAL A 89 -17.12 -11.30 10.97
CA VAL A 89 -17.72 -9.98 10.66
C VAL A 89 -17.06 -8.84 11.47
N ALA A 90 -16.47 -9.12 12.63
CA ALA A 90 -15.82 -8.09 13.46
C ALA A 90 -14.56 -7.51 12.78
N SER A 91 -13.76 -8.34 12.10
CA SER A 91 -12.58 -7.88 11.34
C SER A 91 -12.97 -7.04 10.11
N LEU A 92 -14.19 -7.22 9.58
CA LEU A 92 -14.75 -6.37 8.52
C LEU A 92 -15.16 -4.98 9.04
N ARG A 93 -15.50 -4.86 10.32
CA ARG A 93 -15.87 -3.57 10.92
C ARG A 93 -14.64 -2.72 11.26
N MET A 94 -13.61 -3.36 11.79
CA MET A 94 -12.36 -2.70 12.18
C MET A 94 -11.19 -3.63 11.83
N PRO A 95 -10.42 -3.34 10.77
CA PRO A 95 -9.25 -4.13 10.43
C PRO A 95 -8.22 -4.11 11.57
N GLN A 96 -7.68 -5.27 11.89
CA GLN A 96 -6.79 -5.49 13.04
C GLN A 96 -5.54 -4.57 13.03
N PHE A 97 -4.97 -4.34 11.85
CA PHE A 97 -3.72 -3.57 11.69
C PHE A 97 -3.94 -2.14 11.21
N PHE A 98 -5.19 -1.68 11.12
CA PHE A 98 -5.45 -0.31 10.71
C PHE A 98 -5.10 0.67 11.83
N GLN A 99 -4.13 1.54 11.56
CA GLN A 99 -3.76 2.62 12.47
C GLN A 99 -4.45 3.90 12.06
N GLN A 100 -5.53 4.25 12.78
CA GLN A 100 -6.17 5.56 12.60
C GLN A 100 -5.22 6.69 12.93
N ARG A 101 -5.30 7.76 12.14
CA ARG A 101 -4.73 9.09 12.43
C ARG A 101 -5.79 10.14 12.18
N ALA A 102 -5.61 11.34 12.69
CA ALA A 102 -6.56 12.41 12.43
C ALA A 102 -6.66 12.76 10.93
N ASN A 103 -5.59 12.58 10.14
CA ASN A 103 -5.59 12.75 8.68
C ASN A 103 -5.80 11.45 7.87
N ILE A 104 -5.94 10.28 8.53
CA ILE A 104 -6.16 8.97 7.88
C ILE A 104 -7.28 8.20 8.59
N TYR A 105 -8.37 7.94 7.87
CA TYR A 105 -9.59 7.37 8.44
C TYR A 105 -10.13 6.20 7.64
N LEU A 106 -10.99 5.39 8.28
CA LEU A 106 -11.63 4.23 7.67
C LEU A 106 -13.06 4.59 7.25
N GLY A 107 -13.50 4.02 6.14
CA GLY A 107 -14.89 4.07 5.72
C GLY A 107 -15.27 2.88 4.86
N LEU A 108 -16.50 2.93 4.35
CA LEU A 108 -17.06 2.00 3.38
C LEU A 108 -17.44 2.77 2.11
N ASP A 109 -17.31 2.14 0.95
CA ASP A 109 -17.89 2.65 -0.29
C ASP A 109 -19.40 2.33 -0.40
N HIS A 110 -20.01 2.64 -1.56
CA HIS A 110 -21.44 2.53 -1.77
C HIS A 110 -21.98 1.09 -1.77
N VAL A 111 -21.09 0.10 -1.95
CA VAL A 111 -21.44 -1.34 -1.87
C VAL A 111 -20.97 -1.98 -0.55
N GLY A 112 -20.40 -1.20 0.36
CA GLY A 112 -19.99 -1.65 1.69
C GLY A 112 -18.55 -2.14 1.80
N ARG A 113 -17.73 -2.01 0.75
CA ARG A 113 -16.31 -2.43 0.78
C ARG A 113 -15.47 -1.43 1.58
N GLN A 114 -14.51 -1.94 2.33
CA GLN A 114 -13.62 -1.13 3.16
C GLN A 114 -12.71 -0.24 2.29
N VAL A 115 -12.63 1.05 2.67
CA VAL A 115 -11.75 2.04 2.05
C VAL A 115 -10.99 2.82 3.11
N VAL A 116 -9.80 3.30 2.76
CA VAL A 116 -9.02 4.25 3.55
C VAL A 116 -9.17 5.63 2.92
N LEU A 117 -9.45 6.63 3.76
CA LEU A 117 -9.52 8.03 3.39
C LEU A 117 -8.32 8.75 4.00
N LYS A 118 -7.52 9.43 3.17
CA LYS A 118 -6.43 10.30 3.61
C LYS A 118 -6.74 11.74 3.19
N ALA A 119 -6.67 12.68 4.13
CA ALA A 119 -6.76 14.10 3.83
C ALA A 119 -5.38 14.63 3.43
N ILE A 120 -5.29 15.27 2.27
CA ILE A 120 -4.06 15.92 1.80
C ILE A 120 -4.34 17.37 1.41
N GLN A 121 -3.31 18.21 1.44
CA GLN A 121 -3.40 19.59 1.00
C GLN A 121 -3.58 19.63 -0.53
N ARG A 122 -4.51 20.45 -1.01
CA ARG A 122 -4.66 20.69 -2.45
C ARG A 122 -3.37 21.26 -3.02
N ASP A 123 -2.97 20.71 -4.17
CA ASP A 123 -1.79 21.09 -4.96
C ASP A 123 -0.43 20.85 -4.27
N SER A 124 -0.42 20.04 -3.21
CA SER A 124 0.80 19.43 -2.66
C SER A 124 1.53 18.56 -3.68
N SER A 125 2.79 18.19 -3.38
CA SER A 125 3.55 17.22 -4.18
C SER A 125 2.80 15.90 -4.32
N GLU A 126 2.27 15.36 -3.21
CA GLU A 126 1.43 14.16 -3.21
C GLU A 126 0.20 14.30 -4.12
N HIS A 127 -0.52 15.43 -4.05
CA HIS A 127 -1.68 15.66 -4.93
C HIS A 127 -1.30 15.65 -6.41
N LYS A 128 -0.16 16.26 -6.77
CA LYS A 128 0.32 16.29 -8.16
C LYS A 128 0.70 14.90 -8.66
N VAL A 129 1.41 14.12 -7.85
CA VAL A 129 1.79 12.73 -8.14
C VAL A 129 0.52 11.87 -8.32
N LEU A 130 -0.41 11.91 -7.36
CA LEU A 130 -1.63 11.12 -7.42
C LEU A 130 -2.51 11.49 -8.62
N ARG A 131 -2.65 12.78 -8.97
CA ARG A 131 -3.36 13.17 -10.20
C ARG A 131 -2.69 12.61 -11.46
N HIS A 132 -1.36 12.61 -11.50
CA HIS A 132 -0.61 12.09 -12.65
C HIS A 132 -0.85 10.58 -12.80
N LEU A 133 -0.68 9.82 -11.72
CA LEU A 133 -0.94 8.37 -11.65
C LEU A 133 -2.39 8.02 -11.98
N CYS A 134 -3.35 8.87 -11.56
CA CYS A 134 -4.77 8.69 -11.86
C CYS A 134 -5.20 9.09 -13.28
N SER A 135 -4.29 9.65 -14.08
CA SER A 135 -4.62 10.00 -15.47
C SER A 135 -5.08 8.76 -16.25
N GLN A 136 -6.00 8.93 -17.20
CA GLN A 136 -6.63 7.82 -17.89
C GLN A 136 -5.60 6.89 -18.58
N ALA A 137 -4.49 7.44 -19.07
CA ALA A 137 -3.42 6.68 -19.70
C ALA A 137 -2.66 5.82 -18.68
N LEU A 138 -2.19 6.42 -17.58
CA LEU A 138 -1.40 5.72 -16.56
C LEU A 138 -2.22 4.73 -15.74
N ARG A 139 -3.49 5.05 -15.48
CA ARG A 139 -4.41 4.15 -14.78
C ARG A 139 -4.70 2.86 -15.56
N LYS A 140 -4.59 2.88 -16.89
CA LYS A 140 -4.83 1.71 -17.74
C LYS A 140 -3.57 0.90 -18.06
N ASP A 141 -2.39 1.42 -17.69
CA ASP A 141 -1.13 0.72 -17.91
C ASP A 141 -1.03 -0.45 -16.92
N PRO A 142 -0.94 -1.71 -17.38
CA PRO A 142 -0.87 -2.86 -16.49
C PRO A 142 0.39 -2.90 -15.62
N ARG A 143 1.43 -2.13 -15.99
CA ARG A 143 2.67 -1.99 -15.21
C ARG A 143 2.49 -1.06 -14.00
N ASN A 144 1.36 -0.37 -13.91
CA ASN A 144 1.04 0.52 -12.80
C ASN A 144 0.61 -0.29 -11.58
N HIS A 145 1.58 -0.65 -10.74
CA HIS A 145 1.35 -1.27 -9.44
C HIS A 145 1.17 -0.23 -8.33
N THR A 146 0.54 0.92 -8.59
CA THR A 146 0.13 1.85 -7.52
C THR A 146 -1.31 1.56 -7.11
N ILE A 147 -1.64 1.74 -5.82
CA ILE A 147 -3.02 1.55 -5.37
C ILE A 147 -3.94 2.53 -6.11
N PRO A 148 -5.09 2.08 -6.65
CA PRO A 148 -5.96 2.96 -7.40
C PRO A 148 -6.71 3.85 -6.40
N VAL A 149 -6.60 5.16 -6.60
CA VAL A 149 -7.28 6.12 -5.74
C VAL A 149 -8.40 6.86 -6.46
N THR A 150 -9.36 7.33 -5.68
CA THR A 150 -10.34 8.35 -6.05
C THR A 150 -9.98 9.63 -5.31
N LEU A 151 -9.91 10.74 -6.04
CA LEU A 151 -9.59 12.05 -5.48
C LEU A 151 -10.86 12.90 -5.39
N ILE A 152 -11.22 13.34 -4.19
CA ILE A 152 -12.37 14.22 -3.94
C ILE A 152 -11.87 15.57 -3.44
N PRO A 153 -11.87 16.61 -4.29
CA PRO A 153 -11.46 17.95 -3.87
C PRO A 153 -12.55 18.60 -2.99
N VAL A 154 -12.20 19.03 -1.78
CA VAL A 154 -13.11 19.69 -0.82
C VAL A 154 -12.42 20.91 -0.20
N GLY A 155 -12.80 22.11 -0.65
CA GLY A 155 -12.13 23.35 -0.24
C GLY A 155 -10.64 23.30 -0.54
N ASP A 156 -9.81 23.58 0.46
CA ASP A 156 -8.34 23.55 0.36
C ASP A 156 -7.74 22.14 0.50
N TYR A 157 -8.58 21.13 0.72
CA TYR A 157 -8.18 19.74 0.87
C TYR A 157 -8.54 18.90 -0.36
N VAL A 158 -7.88 17.76 -0.47
CA VAL A 158 -8.26 16.65 -1.34
C VAL A 158 -8.34 15.40 -0.47
N PHE A 159 -9.47 14.69 -0.52
CA PHE A 159 -9.59 13.38 0.10
C PHE A 159 -9.16 12.32 -0.90
N VAL A 160 -8.08 11.64 -0.58
CA VAL A 160 -7.56 10.48 -1.29
C VAL A 160 -8.27 9.26 -0.73
N ILE A 161 -9.07 8.59 -1.55
CA ILE A 161 -9.81 7.40 -1.15
C ILE A 161 -9.23 6.21 -1.89
N GLN A 162 -8.71 5.24 -1.15
CA GLN A 162 -8.16 4.01 -1.69
C GLN A 162 -8.89 2.78 -1.14
N PRO A 163 -8.89 1.67 -1.89
CA PRO A 163 -9.25 0.36 -1.34
C PRO A 163 -8.45 0.02 -0.08
N TYR A 164 -9.10 -0.62 0.90
CA TYR A 164 -8.38 -1.25 2.01
C TYR A 164 -7.83 -2.60 1.54
N TRP A 165 -6.57 -2.60 1.12
CA TRP A 165 -5.79 -3.82 0.88
C TRP A 165 -4.98 -4.18 2.13
N GLY A 166 -4.62 -5.46 2.27
CA GLY A 166 -3.87 -5.94 3.42
C GLY A 166 -2.44 -5.40 3.44
N ARG A 167 -1.93 -5.13 4.65
CA ARG A 167 -0.55 -4.71 4.93
C ARG A 167 0.39 -5.90 5.20
N CYS A 168 -0.13 -7.01 5.68
CA CYS A 168 0.67 -8.21 5.97
C CYS A 168 0.91 -9.02 4.70
N TRP A 169 1.66 -8.49 3.75
CA TRP A 169 1.91 -9.10 2.43
C TRP A 169 3.07 -10.10 2.41
N ASP A 170 4.00 -9.95 3.36
CA ASP A 170 5.15 -10.82 3.59
C ASP A 170 4.87 -11.89 4.63
N TRP A 171 3.61 -12.04 5.08
CA TRP A 171 3.20 -13.12 5.96
C TRP A 171 1.81 -13.71 5.60
N PRO A 172 1.69 -15.04 5.42
CA PRO A 172 2.77 -16.05 5.46
C PRO A 172 3.81 -15.82 4.35
N HIS A 173 4.96 -16.49 4.44
CA HIS A 173 6.00 -16.40 3.40
C HIS A 173 5.50 -16.97 2.05
N PRO A 174 6.08 -16.53 0.91
CA PRO A 174 5.78 -17.11 -0.41
C PRO A 174 5.83 -18.63 -0.40
N ASP A 175 4.73 -19.27 -0.82
CA ASP A 175 4.53 -20.72 -0.72
C ASP A 175 5.25 -21.55 -1.81
N SER A 176 5.93 -20.87 -2.73
CA SER A 176 6.68 -21.49 -3.82
C SER A 176 7.64 -20.48 -4.47
N ILE A 177 8.66 -20.97 -5.18
CA ILE A 177 9.57 -20.12 -5.95
C ILE A 177 8.81 -19.28 -7.00
N PRO A 178 7.85 -19.82 -7.78
CA PRO A 178 7.03 -19.01 -8.68
C PRO A 178 6.26 -17.89 -7.96
N SER A 179 5.67 -18.15 -6.79
CA SER A 179 5.00 -17.12 -5.99
C SER A 179 5.99 -16.02 -5.58
N ARG A 180 7.18 -16.39 -5.08
CA ARG A 180 8.23 -15.43 -4.70
C ARG A 180 8.68 -14.58 -5.90
N LEU A 181 8.99 -15.21 -7.02
CA LEU A 181 9.40 -14.50 -8.23
C LEU A 181 8.29 -13.60 -8.79
N LYS A 182 7.02 -14.01 -8.69
CA LYS A 182 5.86 -13.19 -9.06
C LYS A 182 5.73 -11.96 -8.16
N LEU A 183 5.95 -12.08 -6.86
CA LEU A 183 5.96 -10.95 -5.92
C LEU A 183 7.04 -9.93 -6.32
N VAL A 184 8.29 -10.40 -6.46
CA VAL A 184 9.45 -9.56 -6.82
C VAL A 184 9.23 -8.87 -8.16
N ALA A 185 8.74 -9.61 -9.16
CA ALA A 185 8.50 -9.08 -10.50
C ALA A 185 7.45 -7.96 -10.51
N GLN A 186 6.36 -8.09 -9.74
CA GLN A 186 5.33 -7.04 -9.65
C GLN A 186 5.87 -5.77 -8.99
N LEU A 187 6.64 -5.89 -7.91
CA LEU A 187 7.23 -4.72 -7.23
C LEU A 187 8.24 -4.01 -8.14
N LEU A 188 9.16 -4.74 -8.78
CA LEU A 188 10.12 -4.15 -9.71
C LEU A 188 9.47 -3.55 -10.96
N GLU A 189 8.41 -4.16 -11.48
CA GLU A 189 7.64 -3.59 -12.60
C GLU A 189 6.95 -2.29 -12.19
N GLY A 190 6.35 -2.25 -11.00
CA GLY A 190 5.76 -1.05 -10.41
C GLY A 190 6.76 0.08 -10.20
N LEU A 191 7.93 -0.24 -9.65
CA LEU A 191 8.99 0.74 -9.45
C LEU A 191 9.52 1.28 -10.79
N ALA A 192 9.80 0.40 -11.74
CA ALA A 192 10.23 0.79 -13.08
C ALA A 192 9.17 1.64 -13.79
N PHE A 193 7.88 1.35 -13.59
CA PHE A 193 6.78 2.18 -14.08
C PHE A 193 6.78 3.57 -13.46
N MET A 194 6.93 3.70 -12.14
CA MET A 194 6.99 5.01 -11.47
C MET A 194 8.17 5.84 -11.98
N HIS A 195 9.37 5.26 -12.02
CA HIS A 195 10.58 5.96 -12.51
C HIS A 195 10.46 6.33 -13.98
N HIS A 196 9.87 5.48 -14.82
CA HIS A 196 9.61 5.79 -16.23
C HIS A 196 8.66 6.97 -16.41
N ASN A 197 7.71 7.16 -15.49
CA ASN A 197 6.78 8.29 -15.46
C ASN A 197 7.30 9.44 -14.60
N LEU A 198 8.62 9.51 -14.37
CA LEU A 198 9.29 10.60 -13.68
C LEU A 198 8.77 10.80 -12.24
N ILE A 199 8.43 9.71 -11.55
CA ILE A 199 8.00 9.73 -10.14
C ILE A 199 9.05 9.03 -9.31
N GLY A 200 9.62 9.72 -8.32
CA GLY A 200 10.37 9.12 -7.22
C GLY A 200 9.44 8.91 -6.03
N HIS A 201 9.45 7.73 -5.41
CA HIS A 201 8.56 7.42 -4.30
C HIS A 201 9.07 8.05 -2.99
N GLY A 202 10.37 7.88 -2.70
CA GLY A 202 11.09 8.51 -1.58
C GLY A 202 10.87 7.87 -0.21
N ASP A 203 10.00 6.86 -0.11
CA ASP A 203 9.58 6.25 1.17
C ASP A 203 9.13 4.80 0.99
N ILE A 204 9.87 4.03 0.19
CA ILE A 204 9.56 2.62 -0.01
C ILE A 204 10.01 1.83 1.24
N HIS A 205 9.05 1.19 1.89
CA HIS A 205 9.32 0.22 2.94
C HIS A 205 8.15 -0.76 3.06
N ARG A 206 8.31 -1.79 3.90
CA ARG A 206 7.34 -2.88 4.08
C ARG A 206 5.88 -2.41 4.20
N GLU A 207 5.61 -1.42 5.06
CA GLU A 207 4.26 -0.92 5.33
C GLU A 207 3.64 -0.08 4.20
N ASN A 208 4.45 0.38 3.23
CA ASN A 208 4.00 1.13 2.06
C ASN A 208 3.80 0.23 0.82
N ILE A 209 3.78 -1.08 1.04
CA ILE A 209 3.41 -2.09 0.06
C ILE A 209 2.19 -2.83 0.60
N LEU A 210 1.19 -3.01 -0.26
CA LEU A 210 -0.03 -3.76 0.06
C LEU A 210 -0.19 -4.93 -0.91
N TRP A 211 -1.09 -5.83 -0.54
CA TRP A 211 -1.58 -6.87 -1.43
C TRP A 211 -3.09 -7.07 -1.38
N ASN A 212 -3.67 -7.63 -2.44
CA ASN A 212 -5.11 -7.86 -2.59
C ASN A 212 -5.62 -9.06 -1.75
N HIS A 213 -5.21 -9.18 -0.50
CA HIS A 213 -5.72 -10.15 0.46
C HIS A 213 -6.09 -9.42 1.77
N SER A 214 -7.14 -9.86 2.47
CA SER A 214 -7.48 -9.29 3.78
C SER A 214 -6.38 -9.53 4.81
N ASP A 215 -6.16 -8.70 5.82
CA ASP A 215 -5.13 -9.00 6.84
C ASP A 215 -5.47 -10.18 7.76
N TRP A 216 -6.75 -10.58 7.83
CA TRP A 216 -7.18 -11.71 8.66
C TRP A 216 -6.55 -13.03 8.19
N ARG A 217 -5.99 -13.79 9.14
CA ARG A 217 -5.57 -15.18 8.97
C ARG A 217 -6.24 -16.00 10.06
N ARG A 218 -6.78 -17.17 9.70
CA ARG A 218 -7.45 -18.08 10.64
C ARG A 218 -6.54 -18.58 11.77
N TRP A 219 -5.22 -18.47 11.59
CA TRP A 219 -4.17 -18.97 12.50
C TRP A 219 -3.50 -17.86 13.32
N GLY A 220 -4.11 -16.67 13.43
CA GLY A 220 -3.45 -15.48 13.99
C GLY A 220 -4.04 -14.90 15.28
N THR A 221 -5.04 -15.54 15.91
CA THR A 221 -5.68 -14.95 17.10
C THR A 221 -5.65 -15.78 18.38
N ASP A 222 -5.46 -17.10 18.33
CA ASP A 222 -5.47 -17.92 19.56
C ASP A 222 -4.53 -19.15 19.53
N ASP A 223 -4.08 -19.60 18.35
CA ASP A 223 -3.16 -20.73 18.21
C ASP A 223 -1.86 -20.22 17.56
N ASP A 224 -0.77 -20.19 18.33
CA ASP A 224 0.62 -19.81 17.93
C ASP A 224 1.22 -20.74 16.85
N ASP A 225 0.43 -21.68 16.34
CA ASP A 225 0.80 -22.58 15.27
C ASP A 225 0.54 -21.83 13.96
N GLY A 226 1.59 -21.26 13.36
CA GLY A 226 1.54 -20.65 12.03
C GLY A 226 0.90 -21.56 10.95
N PRO A 227 0.91 -21.15 9.66
CA PRO A 227 0.27 -21.95 8.61
C PRO A 227 0.77 -23.41 8.67
N PRO A 228 -0.13 -24.42 8.59
CA PRO A 228 0.29 -25.81 8.72
C PRO A 228 1.32 -26.18 7.64
N PRO A 229 2.24 -27.13 7.90
CA PRO A 229 3.22 -27.53 6.90
C PRO A 229 2.59 -27.89 5.55
N GLY A 230 3.07 -27.29 4.46
CA GLY A 230 2.55 -27.50 3.11
C GLY A 230 1.27 -26.72 2.78
N PHE A 231 0.87 -25.76 3.61
CA PHE A 231 -0.25 -24.88 3.33
C PHE A 231 0.03 -23.97 2.13
N LEU A 232 -0.75 -24.16 1.06
CA LEU A 232 -0.72 -23.29 -0.10
C LEU A 232 -1.52 -22.02 0.21
N PHE A 233 -0.94 -20.87 -0.12
CA PHE A 233 -1.56 -19.58 0.10
C PHE A 233 -1.51 -18.71 -1.15
N HIS A 234 -0.33 -18.21 -1.49
CA HIS A 234 -0.10 -17.35 -2.65
C HIS A 234 -0.50 -18.03 -3.96
N SER A 235 -0.30 -19.34 -4.06
CA SER A 235 -0.66 -20.12 -5.26
C SER A 235 -2.17 -20.39 -5.40
N THR A 236 -2.99 -20.05 -4.40
CA THR A 236 -4.44 -20.32 -4.41
C THR A 236 -5.28 -19.22 -5.05
N PHE A 237 -4.70 -18.04 -5.29
CA PHE A 237 -5.38 -16.90 -5.92
C PHE A 237 -4.41 -16.03 -6.73
N ASP A 238 -4.94 -15.18 -7.62
CA ASP A 238 -4.11 -14.22 -8.35
C ASP A 238 -3.74 -13.02 -7.47
N PHE A 239 -2.72 -13.20 -6.61
CA PHE A 239 -2.28 -12.10 -5.75
C PHE A 239 -1.59 -10.97 -6.54
N ARG A 240 -1.85 -9.73 -6.13
CA ARG A 240 -1.36 -8.48 -6.69
C ARG A 240 -0.74 -7.62 -5.61
N MET A 241 0.36 -6.96 -5.96
CA MET A 241 1.10 -6.04 -5.08
C MET A 241 0.85 -4.61 -5.51
N ALA A 242 0.74 -3.68 -4.55
CA ALA A 242 0.55 -2.26 -4.82
C ALA A 242 1.38 -1.36 -3.90
N TYR A 243 1.97 -0.31 -4.46
CA TYR A 243 2.58 0.80 -3.73
C TYR A 243 1.51 1.79 -3.24
N ILE A 244 1.71 2.30 -2.03
CA ILE A 244 0.86 3.32 -1.39
C ILE A 244 1.69 4.45 -0.81
N ASP A 245 1.00 5.46 -0.32
CA ASP A 245 1.55 6.60 0.43
C ASP A 245 2.59 7.42 -0.36
N PHE A 246 2.08 8.37 -1.12
CA PHE A 246 2.89 9.24 -1.97
C PHE A 246 3.24 10.57 -1.29
N GLY A 247 3.18 10.62 0.06
CA GLY A 247 3.46 11.82 0.85
C GLY A 247 4.88 12.37 0.65
N CYS A 248 5.85 11.46 0.48
CA CYS A 248 7.26 11.77 0.24
C CYS A 248 7.63 11.79 -1.26
N SER A 249 6.65 11.56 -2.14
CA SER A 249 6.92 11.37 -3.56
C SER A 249 7.08 12.69 -4.31
N THR A 250 7.91 12.65 -5.35
CA THR A 250 8.20 13.80 -6.21
C THR A 250 7.91 13.44 -7.66
N LEU A 251 7.16 14.30 -8.34
CA LEU A 251 6.97 14.27 -9.80
C LEU A 251 7.99 15.22 -10.43
N PHE A 252 8.81 14.71 -11.34
CA PHE A 252 9.85 15.45 -12.04
C PHE A 252 9.41 15.85 -13.45
N GLU A 253 9.96 16.96 -13.94
CA GLU A 253 9.85 17.35 -15.34
C GLU A 253 10.88 16.58 -16.21
N PRO A 254 10.60 16.36 -17.51
CA PRO A 254 11.56 15.70 -18.39
C PRO A 254 12.93 16.39 -18.41
N GLY A 255 13.98 15.65 -18.07
CA GLY A 255 15.36 16.15 -18.01
C GLY A 255 15.74 16.87 -16.71
N GLN A 256 14.84 16.95 -15.73
CA GLN A 256 15.16 17.45 -14.39
C GLN A 256 16.05 16.45 -13.64
N SER A 257 16.95 16.95 -12.79
CA SER A 257 17.71 16.10 -11.86
C SER A 257 16.76 15.44 -10.86
N HIS A 258 16.95 14.15 -10.59
CA HIS A 258 16.17 13.40 -9.59
C HIS A 258 16.67 13.61 -8.15
N THR A 259 17.43 14.68 -7.92
CA THR A 259 17.99 15.02 -6.62
C THR A 259 16.97 15.78 -5.80
N ILE A 260 16.62 15.26 -4.62
CA ILE A 260 15.66 15.87 -3.70
C ILE A 260 16.30 16.14 -2.33
N PRO A 261 15.75 17.06 -1.53
CA PRO A 261 16.21 17.29 -0.16
C PRO A 261 16.07 16.05 0.73
N SER A 262 16.94 15.93 1.73
CA SER A 262 16.92 14.84 2.73
C SER A 262 15.88 15.03 3.84
N ASP A 263 14.68 15.50 3.50
CA ASP A 263 13.67 15.93 4.48
C ASP A 263 12.82 14.77 5.03
N SER A 264 12.72 13.67 4.27
CA SER A 264 11.98 12.47 4.62
C SER A 264 12.72 11.21 4.19
N ARG A 265 12.52 10.13 4.95
CA ARG A 265 13.14 8.82 4.67
C ARG A 265 12.28 7.69 5.23
N PRO A 266 12.38 6.49 4.64
CA PRO A 266 11.81 5.29 5.24
C PRO A 266 12.47 4.97 6.58
N PRO A 267 11.89 4.05 7.38
CA PRO A 267 12.52 3.59 8.61
C PRO A 267 13.97 3.16 8.37
N SER A 268 14.85 3.43 9.33
CA SER A 268 16.31 3.31 9.14
C SER A 268 16.80 1.93 8.64
N VAL A 269 16.03 0.86 8.86
CA VAL A 269 16.33 -0.50 8.38
C VAL A 269 16.24 -0.61 6.85
N PHE A 270 15.42 0.23 6.23
CA PHE A 270 15.17 0.28 4.78
C PHE A 270 15.82 1.49 4.09
N ALA A 271 16.15 2.53 4.84
CA ALA A 271 16.75 3.75 4.32
C ALA A 271 18.12 3.50 3.67
N ALA A 272 18.34 4.13 2.52
CA ALA A 272 19.62 4.13 1.83
C ALA A 272 20.67 4.91 2.65
N PRO A 273 21.96 4.58 2.54
CA PRO A 273 23.01 5.27 3.27
C PRO A 273 22.94 6.79 3.10
N GLU A 274 22.72 7.27 1.88
CA GLU A 274 22.60 8.70 1.55
C GLU A 274 21.33 9.37 2.08
N GLN A 275 20.27 8.60 2.42
CA GLN A 275 19.08 9.11 3.11
C GLN A 275 19.32 9.25 4.63
N THR A 276 20.42 8.70 5.15
CA THR A 276 20.77 8.76 6.58
C THR A 276 22.04 9.54 6.88
N ALA A 277 22.88 9.74 5.87
CA ALA A 277 24.11 10.52 5.97
C ALA A 277 23.82 12.01 6.22
N GLU A 278 24.81 12.71 6.79
CA GLU A 278 24.82 14.18 6.84
C GLU A 278 24.99 14.72 5.41
N GLY A 279 23.86 14.96 4.74
CA GLY A 279 23.81 15.49 3.38
C GLY A 279 22.46 16.14 3.09
N ASP A 280 22.50 17.26 2.36
CA ASP A 280 21.30 18.08 2.12
C ASP A 280 20.38 17.49 1.04
N SER A 281 20.88 16.58 0.19
CA SER A 281 20.11 16.03 -0.92
C SER A 281 20.64 14.70 -1.45
N TYR A 282 19.78 13.89 -2.06
CA TYR A 282 20.12 12.59 -2.65
C TYR A 282 19.33 12.31 -3.94
N ASP A 283 19.80 11.38 -4.78
CA ASP A 283 19.06 10.89 -5.95
C ASP A 283 17.97 9.90 -5.50
N VAL A 284 16.71 10.30 -5.64
CA VAL A 284 15.58 9.49 -5.15
C VAL A 284 15.37 8.22 -5.97
N PHE A 285 15.76 8.17 -7.25
CA PHE A 285 15.60 6.95 -8.04
C PHE A 285 16.59 5.88 -7.58
N ALA A 286 17.83 6.28 -7.31
CA ALA A 286 18.82 5.35 -6.75
C ALA A 286 18.43 4.90 -5.33
N ALA A 287 17.88 5.81 -4.52
CA ALA A 287 17.38 5.48 -3.18
C ALA A 287 16.20 4.51 -3.21
N ASP A 288 15.20 4.74 -4.06
CA ASP A 288 14.04 3.84 -4.19
C ASP A 288 14.45 2.41 -4.57
N VAL A 289 15.44 2.25 -5.45
CA VAL A 289 16.00 0.94 -5.81
C VAL A 289 16.63 0.25 -4.59
N TYR A 290 17.41 1.00 -3.80
CA TYR A 290 17.97 0.48 -2.55
C TYR A 290 16.88 0.09 -1.57
N ASN A 291 15.90 0.97 -1.35
CA ASN A 291 14.81 0.76 -0.42
C ASN A 291 14.01 -0.51 -0.78
N LEU A 292 13.64 -0.70 -2.05
CA LEU A 292 12.99 -1.92 -2.49
C LEU A 292 13.90 -3.15 -2.34
N GLY A 293 15.19 -3.03 -2.65
CA GLY A 293 16.16 -4.10 -2.45
C GLY A 293 16.24 -4.55 -0.98
N ARG A 294 16.22 -3.59 -0.04
CA ARG A 294 16.18 -3.86 1.40
C ARG A 294 14.88 -4.50 1.84
N VAL A 295 13.73 -4.09 1.29
CA VAL A 295 12.45 -4.74 1.56
C VAL A 295 12.48 -6.22 1.16
N LEU A 296 12.99 -6.51 -0.03
CA LEU A 296 13.08 -7.88 -0.54
C LEU A 296 14.12 -8.74 0.21
N GLN A 297 15.24 -8.15 0.64
CA GLN A 297 16.21 -8.82 1.52
C GLN A 297 15.58 -9.11 2.88
N PHE A 298 14.88 -8.14 3.46
CA PHE A 298 14.24 -8.29 4.77
C PHE A 298 13.20 -9.42 4.76
N GLU A 299 12.33 -9.49 3.76
CA GLU A 299 11.35 -10.58 3.64
C GLU A 299 12.04 -11.95 3.48
N LEU A 300 13.11 -12.04 2.67
CA LEU A 300 13.87 -13.29 2.55
C LEU A 300 14.58 -13.69 3.86
N ASP A 301 15.16 -12.72 4.57
CA ASP A 301 15.86 -12.93 5.84
C ASP A 301 14.88 -13.37 6.96
N GLU A 302 13.69 -12.75 7.04
CA GLU A 302 12.63 -13.20 7.96
C GLU A 302 12.19 -14.63 7.64
N ALA A 303 11.97 -14.95 6.36
CA ALA A 303 11.61 -16.30 5.94
C ALA A 303 12.69 -17.35 6.28
N LEU A 304 13.97 -17.01 6.10
CA LEU A 304 15.08 -17.88 6.51
C LEU A 304 15.16 -18.05 8.02
N GLY A 305 14.89 -16.99 8.79
CA GLY A 305 14.81 -17.01 10.25
C GLY A 305 13.71 -17.93 10.77
N ASP A 306 12.58 -17.98 10.07
CA ASP A 306 11.45 -18.86 10.33
C ASP A 306 11.63 -20.28 9.77
N GLU A 307 12.82 -20.61 9.28
CA GLU A 307 13.16 -21.92 8.71
C GLU A 307 12.32 -22.29 7.46
N ASP A 308 11.82 -21.31 6.72
CA ASP A 308 10.97 -21.51 5.54
C ASP A 308 11.70 -22.32 4.44
N PRO A 309 11.14 -23.44 3.97
CA PRO A 309 11.78 -24.28 2.96
C PRO A 309 11.89 -23.60 1.59
N VAL A 310 10.97 -22.70 1.23
CA VAL A 310 10.99 -22.00 -0.05
C VAL A 310 12.09 -20.94 -0.05
N ALA A 311 12.31 -20.24 1.06
CA ALA A 311 13.41 -19.31 1.24
C ALA A 311 14.77 -20.02 1.13
N ARG A 312 14.92 -21.19 1.76
CA ARG A 312 16.12 -22.03 1.60
C ARG A 312 16.35 -22.45 0.14
N GLU A 313 15.31 -22.96 -0.53
CA GLU A 313 15.41 -23.32 -1.95
C GLU A 313 15.76 -22.09 -2.82
N THR A 314 15.23 -20.91 -2.48
CA THR A 314 15.53 -19.65 -3.18
C THR A 314 17.03 -19.35 -3.12
N VAL A 315 17.63 -19.43 -1.93
CA VAL A 315 19.07 -19.16 -1.76
C VAL A 315 19.92 -20.20 -2.50
N GLU A 316 19.52 -21.47 -2.48
CA GLU A 316 20.26 -22.56 -3.11
C GLU A 316 20.14 -22.57 -4.64
N SER A 317 18.97 -22.20 -5.16
CA SER A 317 18.62 -22.40 -6.57
C SER A 317 18.60 -21.11 -7.40
N LEU A 318 18.64 -19.93 -6.78
CA LEU A 318 18.56 -18.63 -7.47
C LEU A 318 19.70 -17.68 -7.08
N PRO A 319 20.98 -18.03 -7.34
CA PRO A 319 22.11 -17.14 -7.05
C PRO A 319 22.02 -15.79 -7.79
N GLU A 320 21.38 -15.74 -8.97
CA GLU A 320 21.15 -14.51 -9.73
C GLU A 320 20.14 -13.58 -9.04
N TYR A 321 19.19 -14.11 -8.28
CA TYR A 321 18.29 -13.30 -7.46
C TYR A 321 19.06 -12.65 -6.31
N LEU A 322 19.93 -13.40 -5.64
CA LEU A 322 20.79 -12.87 -4.58
C LEU A 322 21.76 -11.80 -5.12
N ASP A 323 22.35 -12.02 -6.30
CA ASP A 323 23.17 -11.01 -6.98
C ASP A 323 22.37 -9.73 -7.27
N LEU A 324 21.14 -9.85 -7.77
CA LEU A 324 20.27 -8.70 -8.01
C LEU A 324 20.03 -7.91 -6.71
N LEU A 325 19.66 -8.58 -5.61
CA LEU A 325 19.46 -7.93 -4.31
C LEU A 325 20.73 -7.20 -3.86
N ASN A 326 21.90 -7.86 -3.92
CA ASN A 326 23.18 -7.27 -3.54
C ASN A 326 23.56 -6.05 -4.40
N ARG A 327 23.20 -6.06 -5.70
CA ARG A 327 23.43 -4.91 -6.58
C ARG A 327 22.46 -3.76 -6.30
N MET A 328 21.19 -4.06 -6.02
CA MET A 328 20.20 -3.04 -5.63
C MET A 328 20.59 -2.36 -4.32
N THR A 329 21.19 -3.08 -3.38
CA THR A 329 21.57 -2.57 -2.06
C THR A 329 23.05 -2.17 -1.94
N GLN A 330 23.69 -1.77 -3.04
CA GLN A 330 25.05 -1.23 -2.96
C GLN A 330 25.09 0.08 -2.18
N GLU A 331 26.12 0.25 -1.34
CA GLU A 331 26.35 1.49 -0.58
C GLU A 331 26.47 2.70 -1.51
N ASP A 332 27.26 2.57 -2.58
CA ASP A 332 27.42 3.59 -3.61
C ASP A 332 26.19 3.60 -4.55
N PRO A 333 25.39 4.69 -4.57
CA PRO A 333 24.18 4.77 -5.41
C PRO A 333 24.47 4.64 -6.91
N THR A 334 25.67 5.02 -7.36
CA THR A 334 26.04 4.94 -8.78
C THR A 334 26.33 3.52 -9.25
N ARG A 335 26.49 2.58 -8.32
CA ARG A 335 26.71 1.15 -8.60
C ARG A 335 25.43 0.32 -8.56
N ARG A 336 24.30 0.92 -8.19
CA ARG A 336 23.00 0.27 -8.21
C ARG A 336 22.47 0.22 -9.66
N PRO A 337 21.75 -0.84 -10.05
CA PRO A 337 21.04 -0.84 -11.31
C PRO A 337 19.91 0.21 -11.26
N SER A 338 19.51 0.73 -12.42
CA SER A 338 18.23 1.42 -12.53
C SER A 338 17.08 0.45 -12.26
N SER A 339 15.90 0.96 -11.88
CA SER A 339 14.69 0.14 -11.72
C SER A 339 14.32 -0.61 -13.00
N ALA A 340 14.57 -0.02 -14.18
CA ALA A 340 14.39 -0.67 -15.47
C ALA A 340 15.34 -1.87 -15.67
N GLU A 341 16.63 -1.71 -15.36
CA GLU A 341 17.61 -2.81 -15.44
C GLU A 341 17.31 -3.91 -14.43
N ALA A 342 16.90 -3.55 -13.21
CA ALA A 342 16.48 -4.50 -12.19
C ALA A 342 15.23 -5.29 -12.64
N ASN A 343 14.23 -4.61 -13.22
CA ASN A 343 13.04 -5.26 -13.79
C ASN A 343 13.38 -6.19 -14.96
N ILE A 344 14.29 -5.79 -15.86
CA ILE A 344 14.79 -6.67 -16.93
C ILE A 344 15.46 -7.91 -16.33
N THR A 345 16.28 -7.72 -15.29
CA THR A 345 16.99 -8.80 -14.61
C THR A 345 16.01 -9.81 -14.00
N VAL A 346 15.03 -9.37 -13.20
CA VAL A 346 14.07 -10.29 -12.58
C VAL A 346 13.23 -11.04 -13.62
N ARG A 347 12.84 -10.38 -14.71
CA ARG A 347 12.10 -11.04 -15.81
C ARG A 347 12.93 -12.13 -16.49
N ALA A 348 14.25 -11.93 -16.60
CA ALA A 348 15.15 -12.96 -17.09
C ALA A 348 15.25 -14.14 -16.11
N ILE A 349 15.33 -13.87 -14.81
CA ILE A 349 15.33 -14.90 -13.75
C ILE A 349 14.04 -15.73 -13.81
N VAL A 350 12.87 -15.08 -13.86
CA VAL A 350 11.56 -15.74 -13.99
C VAL A 350 11.55 -16.68 -15.19
N LYS A 351 11.93 -16.18 -16.36
CA LYS A 351 11.95 -16.97 -17.60
C LYS A 351 12.90 -18.17 -17.53
N ASN A 352 14.08 -17.99 -16.93
CA ASN A 352 15.05 -19.08 -16.78
C ASN A 352 14.55 -20.14 -15.80
N TRP A 353 13.89 -19.74 -14.71
CA TRP A 353 13.24 -20.65 -13.78
C TRP A 353 12.17 -21.50 -14.48
N GLU A 354 11.30 -20.87 -15.26
CA GLU A 354 10.26 -21.58 -16.03
C GLU A 354 10.85 -22.62 -16.98
N LEU A 355 11.94 -22.29 -17.68
CA LEU A 355 12.59 -23.19 -18.65
C LEU A 355 13.34 -24.36 -18.01
N THR A 356 13.80 -24.23 -16.75
CA THR A 356 14.59 -25.26 -16.07
C THR A 356 13.73 -26.25 -15.28
N LYS A 357 12.49 -25.87 -14.97
CA LYS A 357 11.53 -26.69 -14.20
C LYS A 357 10.36 -27.23 -15.05
N SER A 358 10.24 -26.78 -16.32
CA SER A 358 9.42 -27.41 -17.37
C SER A 358 10.12 -28.62 -17.98
#